data_AF-A0A9W9NCZ1-F1
#
_entry.id   AF-A0A9W9NCZ1-F1
#
_cell.length_a   1.000
_cell.length_b   1.000
_cell.length_c   1.000
_cell.angle_alpha   90.00
_cell.angle_beta   90.00
_cell.angle_gamma   90.00
#
_symmetry.space_group_name_H-M   'P 1'
#
loop_
_entity.id
_entity.type
_entity.pdbx_description
1 polymer ?
#
loop_
_entity_poly.entity_id
_entity_poly.type
_entity_poly.pdbx_seq_one_letter_code
_entity_poly.pdbx_strand_id
1 'polypeptide(L)'
;MSPMELGWELPFPISLWEAKNSHIWLLRFNENFDISTLSLANSFLHAPRGLGTTSLTIATQQLMTQTPDSELLTALEASPFAAFFVLVNIGALVRDFTRCYYQMPPSPADPNPYHILTQAQNKQVHTAIEAIAKIVKKQAYTGDSPQFLLWRTNELFISSLKISLCRPDQLLVAGIVDNNLIAGMAASTHLTQGNLVAIRRSAPLVSHHVGGDEGIVALLKDLSVASSSIFGEEQDKVVREAPWVTVVSYGALLCIWGALKRASTDIRHHLNTFNELPMTSESCMLIFNTLMESVLLYSTTENDWTRDFRLWTMDREAFISLLDNSDSLIVNLIKTFCHRRSLWGIGPSMLAVLGEIPGTGVE
;
A
#
# COMPACT_ATOMS: atom_id res chain seq x y z
N MET A 1 -21.25 14.81 10.65
CA MET A 1 -21.13 14.70 12.12
C MET A 1 -19.73 15.15 12.47
N SER A 2 -19.56 16.16 13.32
CA SER A 2 -18.24 16.48 13.90
C SER A 2 -18.11 15.65 15.17
N PRO A 3 -17.37 14.53 15.18
CA PRO A 3 -16.91 13.99 16.43
C PRO A 3 -15.86 14.98 16.96
N MET A 4 -15.91 15.30 18.25
CA MET A 4 -14.90 16.10 18.95
C MET A 4 -13.52 15.84 18.36
N GLU A 5 -12.98 16.80 17.61
CA GLU A 5 -11.58 16.79 17.22
C GLU A 5 -10.81 16.85 18.53
N LEU A 6 -10.35 15.70 19.00
CA LEU A 6 -9.31 15.68 19.99
C LEU A 6 -8.12 16.34 19.27
N GLY A 7 -7.80 17.57 19.67
CA GLY A 7 -6.67 18.35 19.16
C GLY A 7 -5.35 17.73 19.59
N TRP A 8 -5.09 16.50 19.13
CA TRP A 8 -3.82 15.84 19.31
C TRP A 8 -2.82 16.51 18.38
N GLU A 9 -1.84 17.17 18.98
CA GLU A 9 -0.66 17.67 18.28
C GLU A 9 0.08 16.52 17.61
N LEU A 10 0.76 16.82 16.50
CA LEU A 10 1.60 15.83 15.84
C LEU A 10 2.74 15.38 16.78
N PRO A 11 3.00 14.07 16.88
CA PRO A 11 3.96 13.54 17.84
C PRO A 11 5.37 14.04 17.56
N PHE A 12 6.06 14.40 18.63
CA PHE A 12 7.46 14.80 18.57
C PHE A 12 8.38 13.64 18.14
N PRO A 13 9.56 13.96 17.56
CA PRO A 13 10.61 12.98 17.27
C PRO A 13 10.89 12.01 18.43
N ILE A 14 11.12 10.74 18.12
CA ILE A 14 11.35 9.70 19.15
C ILE A 14 12.54 10.00 20.06
N SER A 15 13.55 10.67 19.52
CA SER A 15 14.73 11.12 20.25
C SER A 15 14.39 12.05 21.42
N LEU A 16 13.27 12.78 21.37
CA LEU A 16 12.81 13.60 22.48
C LEU A 16 12.18 12.76 23.59
N TRP A 17 11.40 11.73 23.23
CA TRP A 17 10.78 10.82 24.18
C TRP A 17 11.81 9.93 24.91
N GLU A 18 12.94 9.64 24.27
CA GLU A 18 14.06 8.89 24.85
C GLU A 18 15.03 9.76 25.67
N ALA A 19 14.75 11.05 25.86
CA ALA A 19 15.62 11.93 26.64
C ALA A 19 15.59 11.55 28.13
N LYS A 20 16.78 11.30 28.70
CA LYS A 20 16.93 10.88 30.11
C LYS A 20 16.54 11.98 31.12
N ASN A 21 16.61 13.24 30.71
CA ASN A 21 16.30 14.39 31.54
C ASN A 21 15.86 15.58 30.68
N SER A 22 15.31 16.61 31.33
CA SER A 22 14.79 17.82 30.68
C SER A 22 15.85 18.62 29.92
N HIS A 23 17.12 18.59 30.34
CA HIS A 23 18.19 19.30 29.66
C HIS A 23 18.54 18.66 28.30
N ILE A 24 18.68 17.34 28.27
CA ILE A 24 18.89 16.58 27.03
C ILE A 24 17.68 16.73 26.09
N TRP A 25 16.47 16.75 26.66
CA TRP A 25 15.25 16.99 25.89
C TRP A 25 15.32 18.34 25.16
N LEU A 26 15.66 19.42 25.88
CA LEU A 26 15.70 20.77 25.32
C LEU A 26 16.82 20.95 24.28
N LEU A 27 17.99 20.32 24.52
CA LEU A 27 19.09 20.32 23.56
C LEU A 27 18.70 19.63 22.25
N ARG A 28 18.13 18.41 22.33
CA ARG A 28 17.62 17.68 21.16
C ARG A 28 16.48 18.43 20.47
N PHE A 29 15.66 19.15 21.22
CA PHE A 29 14.56 19.93 20.65
C PHE A 29 15.11 21.04 19.77
N ASN A 30 16.10 21.78 20.27
CA ASN A 30 16.75 22.84 19.52
C ASN A 30 17.51 22.32 18.29
N GLU A 31 18.14 21.15 18.37
CA GLU A 31 18.82 20.50 17.23
C GLU A 31 17.87 20.09 16.11
N ASN A 32 16.66 19.61 16.42
CA ASN A 32 15.71 19.16 15.41
C ASN A 32 14.93 20.31 14.74
N PHE A 33 14.86 21.47 15.39
CA PHE A 33 14.04 22.60 14.95
C PHE A 33 14.85 23.91 14.75
N ASP A 34 16.18 23.83 14.78
CA ASP A 34 17.13 24.95 14.60
C ASP A 34 16.82 26.21 15.46
N ILE A 35 16.44 26.01 16.71
CA ILE A 35 16.08 27.10 17.63
C ILE A 35 17.27 27.47 18.52
N SER A 36 17.67 28.74 18.51
CA SER A 36 18.61 29.30 19.47
C SER A 36 18.06 29.22 20.90
N THR A 37 18.86 28.68 21.85
CA THR A 37 18.52 28.53 23.28
C THR A 37 18.03 29.81 23.96
N LEU A 38 18.30 30.98 23.38
CA LEU A 38 17.92 32.29 23.91
C LEU A 38 16.48 32.71 23.55
N SER A 39 15.82 32.05 22.59
CA SER A 39 14.48 32.46 22.10
C SER A 39 13.30 31.76 22.79
N LEU A 40 13.56 30.76 23.63
CA LEU A 40 12.52 29.86 24.16
C LEU A 40 11.69 30.48 25.30
N ALA A 41 12.12 31.61 25.86
CA ALA A 41 11.48 32.22 27.03
C ALA A 41 10.10 32.84 26.75
N ASN A 42 9.77 33.15 25.50
CA ASN A 42 8.52 33.85 25.13
C ASN A 42 7.69 33.16 24.05
N SER A 43 8.19 32.07 23.46
CA SER A 43 7.53 31.41 22.34
C SER A 43 6.94 30.10 22.82
N PHE A 44 5.62 30.07 23.02
CA PHE A 44 4.84 28.87 23.32
C PHE A 44 5.27 27.69 22.41
N LEU A 45 5.19 26.46 22.92
CA LEU A 45 5.63 25.19 22.31
C LEU A 45 5.29 24.99 20.81
N HIS A 46 4.35 25.76 20.25
CA HIS A 46 3.92 25.75 18.86
C HIS A 46 4.74 26.62 17.91
N ALA A 47 5.42 27.66 18.40
CA ALA A 47 6.10 28.64 17.54
C ALA A 47 7.16 28.07 16.58
N PRO A 48 7.93 27.01 16.92
CA PRO A 48 8.94 26.49 16.00
C PRO A 48 8.44 25.38 15.06
N ARG A 49 7.24 24.86 15.30
CA ARG A 49 6.63 23.77 14.50
C ARG A 49 5.44 24.24 13.67
N GLY A 50 5.11 25.52 13.75
CA GLY A 50 3.98 26.14 13.07
C GLY A 50 2.61 25.69 13.58
N LEU A 51 1.60 26.47 13.21
CA LEU A 51 0.19 26.15 13.46
C LEU A 51 -0.23 24.84 12.78
N GLY A 52 0.48 24.43 11.74
CA GLY A 52 0.27 23.20 10.99
C GLY A 52 0.33 21.92 11.82
N THR A 53 1.08 21.92 12.92
CA THR A 53 1.32 20.73 13.74
C THR A 53 0.38 20.60 14.95
N THR A 54 -0.51 21.59 15.14
CA THR A 54 -1.42 21.67 16.30
C THR A 54 -2.54 20.63 16.27
N SER A 55 -2.91 20.14 15.09
CA SER A 55 -3.83 19.02 14.95
C SER A 55 -3.54 18.20 13.71
N LEU A 56 -3.91 16.92 13.77
CA LEU A 56 -3.80 16.01 12.63
C LEU A 56 -4.62 16.48 11.41
N THR A 57 -5.80 17.06 11.64
CA THR A 57 -6.65 17.59 10.56
C THR A 57 -5.99 18.78 9.88
N ILE A 58 -5.46 19.74 10.65
CA ILE A 58 -4.80 20.93 10.11
C ILE A 58 -3.56 20.51 9.32
N ALA A 59 -2.74 19.60 9.86
CA ALA A 59 -1.58 19.08 9.16
C ALA A 59 -1.96 18.45 7.81
N THR A 60 -3.00 17.61 7.81
CA THR A 60 -3.49 16.94 6.60
C THR A 60 -4.00 17.95 5.57
N GLN A 61 -4.79 18.94 6.01
CA GLN A 61 -5.30 20.00 5.14
C GLN A 61 -4.17 20.87 4.57
N GLN A 62 -3.17 21.24 5.36
CA GLN A 62 -2.03 22.03 4.89
C GLN A 62 -1.18 21.27 3.86
N LEU A 63 -1.02 19.95 3.98
CA LEU A 63 -0.36 19.17 2.94
C LEU A 63 -1.16 19.12 1.63
N MET A 64 -2.49 19.26 1.71
CA MET A 64 -3.38 19.25 0.56
C MET A 64 -3.45 20.60 -0.20
N THR A 65 -2.89 21.70 0.33
CA THR A 65 -2.98 23.04 -0.30
C THR A 65 -1.98 23.30 -1.43
N GLN A 66 -1.20 22.30 -1.87
CA GLN A 66 -0.11 22.39 -2.86
C GLN A 66 1.13 23.19 -2.43
N THR A 67 1.00 24.08 -1.44
CA THR A 67 2.09 24.83 -0.82
C THR A 67 2.10 24.56 0.69
N PRO A 68 2.56 23.37 1.12
CA PRO A 68 2.65 23.05 2.53
C PRO A 68 3.63 23.99 3.24
N ASP A 69 3.32 24.31 4.49
CA ASP A 69 4.18 25.13 5.33
C ASP A 69 5.54 24.45 5.57
N SER A 70 6.62 25.23 5.51
CA SER A 70 7.97 24.72 5.68
C SER A 70 8.20 24.15 7.08
N GLU A 71 7.58 24.76 8.11
CA GLU A 71 7.69 24.31 9.50
C GLU A 71 7.00 22.95 9.70
N LEU A 72 5.86 22.73 9.03
CA LEU A 72 5.19 21.44 9.00
C LEU A 72 6.06 20.37 8.32
N LEU A 73 6.67 20.69 7.18
CA LEU A 73 7.55 19.74 6.49
C LEU A 73 8.75 19.36 7.37
N THR A 74 9.42 20.32 8.02
CA THR A 74 10.53 20.05 8.95
C THR A 74 10.08 19.16 10.11
N ALA A 75 8.90 19.42 10.67
CA ALA A 75 8.35 18.59 11.75
C ALA A 75 8.05 17.14 11.32
N LEU A 76 7.62 16.94 10.07
CA LEU A 76 7.40 15.60 9.50
C LEU A 76 8.72 14.91 9.13
N GLU A 77 9.72 15.66 8.64
CA GLU A 77 11.08 15.16 8.39
C GLU A 77 11.75 14.67 9.69
N ALA A 78 11.54 15.37 10.80
CA ALA A 78 12.11 14.99 12.10
C ALA A 78 11.40 13.80 12.78
N SER A 79 10.14 13.51 12.44
CA SER A 79 9.32 12.50 13.13
C SER A 79 8.64 11.54 12.16
N PRO A 80 9.20 10.33 11.93
CA PRO A 80 8.55 9.33 11.07
C PRO A 80 7.17 8.92 11.59
N PHE A 81 6.98 8.96 12.91
CA PHE A 81 5.69 8.64 13.52
C PHE A 81 4.64 9.71 13.22
N ALA A 82 5.02 11.00 13.18
CA ALA A 82 4.11 12.07 12.77
C ALA A 82 3.70 11.92 11.29
N ALA A 83 4.67 11.64 10.41
CA ALA A 83 4.39 11.33 9.01
C ALA A 83 3.43 10.15 8.86
N PHE A 84 3.62 9.10 9.66
CA PHE A 84 2.74 7.94 9.68
C PHE A 84 1.29 8.30 10.03
N PHE A 85 1.06 9.07 11.09
CA PHE A 85 -0.31 9.47 11.47
C PHE A 85 -1.01 10.27 10.36
N VAL A 86 -0.27 11.16 9.69
CA VAL A 86 -0.83 11.93 8.57
C VAL A 86 -1.18 11.00 7.40
N LEU A 87 -0.32 10.04 7.06
CA LEU A 87 -0.62 9.02 6.04
C LEU A 87 -1.85 8.17 6.40
N VAL A 88 -1.97 7.75 7.67
CA VAL A 88 -3.14 7.01 8.17
C VAL A 88 -4.42 7.85 8.06
N ASN A 89 -4.35 9.15 8.38
CA ASN A 89 -5.49 10.05 8.23
C ASN A 89 -5.92 10.20 6.77
N ILE A 90 -4.96 10.39 5.86
CA ILE A 90 -5.21 10.43 4.41
C ILE A 90 -5.84 9.11 3.95
N GLY A 91 -5.37 7.97 4.45
CA GLY A 91 -5.95 6.66 4.14
C GLY A 91 -7.38 6.49 4.62
N ALA A 92 -7.67 6.92 5.85
CA ALA A 92 -9.03 6.95 6.36
C ALA A 92 -9.93 7.84 5.50
N LEU A 93 -9.45 9.02 5.10
CA LEU A 93 -10.17 9.93 4.21
C LEU A 93 -10.48 9.28 2.86
N VAL A 94 -9.50 8.66 2.19
CA VAL A 94 -9.69 7.97 0.91
C VAL A 94 -10.73 6.85 1.06
N ARG A 95 -10.60 6.03 2.12
CA ARG A 95 -11.54 4.94 2.42
C ARG A 95 -12.97 5.45 2.67
N ASP A 96 -13.11 6.55 3.41
CA ASP A 96 -14.41 7.15 3.70
C ASP A 96 -15.07 7.73 2.44
N PHE A 97 -14.27 8.34 1.54
CA PHE A 97 -14.76 8.76 0.23
C PHE A 97 -15.19 7.56 -0.63
N THR A 98 -14.40 6.48 -0.67
CA THR A 98 -14.77 5.24 -1.36
C THR A 98 -16.09 4.68 -0.82
N ARG A 99 -16.24 4.63 0.50
CA ARG A 99 -17.47 4.16 1.15
C ARG A 99 -18.68 5.04 0.78
N CYS A 100 -18.54 6.36 0.89
CA CYS A 100 -19.61 7.29 0.53
C CYS A 100 -20.01 7.15 -0.94
N TYR A 101 -19.03 6.99 -1.84
CA TYR A 101 -19.28 6.81 -3.26
C TYR A 101 -20.14 5.57 -3.55
N TYR A 102 -19.80 4.42 -2.96
CA TYR A 102 -20.57 3.18 -3.14
C TYR A 102 -21.96 3.18 -2.49
N GLN A 103 -22.24 4.13 -1.60
CA GLN A 103 -23.56 4.32 -1.00
C GLN A 103 -24.45 5.27 -1.81
N MET A 104 -23.89 6.03 -2.75
CA MET A 104 -24.65 6.91 -3.63
C MET A 104 -25.24 6.14 -4.81
N PRO A 105 -26.46 6.51 -5.28
CA PRO A 105 -27.01 5.93 -6.50
C PRO A 105 -26.08 6.26 -7.69
N PRO A 106 -25.90 5.33 -8.66
CA PRO A 106 -25.02 5.55 -9.80
C PRO A 106 -25.48 6.80 -10.57
N SER A 107 -24.57 7.78 -10.71
CA SER A 107 -24.84 9.00 -11.47
C SER A 107 -24.64 8.71 -12.96
N PRO A 108 -25.64 8.93 -13.83
CA PRO A 108 -25.49 8.74 -15.28
C PRO A 108 -24.55 9.75 -15.94
N ALA A 109 -24.17 10.82 -15.22
CA ALA A 109 -23.28 11.88 -15.72
C ALA A 109 -21.80 11.64 -15.42
N ASP A 110 -21.46 10.61 -14.63
CA ASP A 110 -20.08 10.22 -14.36
C ASP A 110 -19.78 8.91 -15.11
N PRO A 111 -19.12 8.96 -16.29
CA PRO A 111 -18.95 7.81 -17.16
C PRO A 111 -17.97 6.78 -16.62
N ASN A 112 -17.23 7.08 -15.54
CA ASN A 112 -16.25 6.18 -14.97
C ASN A 112 -16.56 5.85 -13.50
N PRO A 113 -17.02 4.63 -13.18
CA PRO A 113 -17.40 4.21 -11.84
C PRO A 113 -16.21 4.11 -10.85
N TYR A 114 -15.00 4.48 -11.27
CA TYR A 114 -13.78 4.40 -10.46
C TYR A 114 -13.24 5.77 -9.98
N HIS A 115 -13.88 6.89 -10.33
CA HIS A 115 -13.50 8.19 -9.76
C HIS A 115 -14.14 8.37 -8.37
N ILE A 116 -13.49 7.79 -7.36
CA ILE A 116 -13.86 7.92 -5.94
C ILE A 116 -13.84 9.40 -5.49
N LEU A 117 -12.97 10.21 -6.10
CA LEU A 117 -12.74 11.61 -5.79
C LEU A 117 -12.86 12.45 -7.06
N THR A 118 -13.28 13.71 -6.92
CA THR A 118 -13.17 14.69 -8.01
C THR A 118 -11.70 14.87 -8.42
N GLN A 119 -11.45 15.31 -9.66
CA GLN A 119 -10.09 15.56 -10.14
C GLN A 119 -9.31 16.53 -9.22
N ALA A 120 -9.99 17.55 -8.66
CA ALA A 120 -9.40 18.49 -7.73
C ALA A 120 -9.00 17.82 -6.40
N GLN A 121 -9.88 16.99 -5.82
CA GLN A 121 -9.60 16.24 -4.60
C GLN A 121 -8.49 15.21 -4.81
N ASN A 122 -8.50 14.47 -5.92
CA ASN A 122 -7.42 13.56 -6.31
C ASN A 122 -6.08 14.29 -6.39
N LYS A 123 -6.05 15.48 -7.02
CA LYS A 123 -4.84 16.31 -7.09
C LYS A 123 -4.34 16.71 -5.69
N GLN A 124 -5.24 17.12 -4.80
CA GLN A 124 -4.91 17.51 -3.44
C GLN A 124 -4.33 16.35 -2.62
N VAL A 125 -4.99 15.18 -2.64
CA VAL A 125 -4.53 13.99 -1.93
C VAL A 125 -3.19 13.50 -2.50
N HIS A 126 -3.06 13.45 -3.82
CA HIS A 126 -1.80 13.08 -4.47
C HIS A 126 -0.66 14.03 -4.10
N THR A 127 -0.93 15.34 -4.01
CA THR A 127 0.08 16.33 -3.61
C THR A 127 0.56 16.12 -2.18
N ALA A 128 -0.36 15.79 -1.26
CA ALA A 128 -0.01 15.48 0.12
C ALA A 128 0.85 14.19 0.23
N ILE A 129 0.48 13.14 -0.52
CA ILE A 129 1.25 11.89 -0.58
C ILE A 129 2.66 12.16 -1.15
N GLU A 130 2.78 12.93 -2.23
CA GLU A 130 4.08 13.24 -2.83
C GLU A 130 4.95 14.13 -1.93
N ALA A 131 4.37 15.01 -1.12
CA ALA A 131 5.12 15.78 -0.13
C ALA A 131 5.79 14.86 0.91
N ILE A 132 5.05 13.89 1.45
CA ILE A 132 5.60 12.91 2.41
C ILE A 132 6.55 11.93 1.70
N ALA A 133 6.27 11.52 0.45
CA ALA A 133 7.15 10.64 -0.31
C ALA A 133 8.52 11.29 -0.58
N LYS A 134 8.57 12.60 -0.80
CA LYS A 134 9.84 13.34 -0.91
C LYS A 134 10.62 13.31 0.40
N ILE A 135 9.95 13.44 1.54
CA ILE A 135 10.56 13.30 2.87
C ILE A 135 11.18 11.91 3.00
N VAL A 136 10.40 10.85 2.80
CA VAL A 136 10.86 9.46 2.92
C VAL A 136 12.06 9.18 2.01
N LYS A 137 12.06 9.69 0.78
CA LYS A 137 13.20 9.54 -0.16
C LYS A 137 14.48 10.26 0.26
N LYS A 138 14.36 11.40 0.95
CA LYS A 138 15.53 12.12 1.48
C LYS A 138 16.16 11.40 2.66
N GLN A 139 15.36 10.63 3.41
CA GLN A 139 15.86 9.88 4.56
C GLN A 139 16.71 8.72 4.05
N ALA A 140 18.03 8.81 4.26
CA ALA A 140 18.94 7.69 4.05
C ALA A 140 18.83 6.74 5.26
N TYR A 141 17.69 6.07 5.41
CA TYR A 141 17.52 5.07 6.46
C TYR A 141 18.08 3.73 5.95
N THR A 142 19.34 3.47 6.29
CA THR A 142 19.93 2.14 6.13
C THR A 142 19.37 1.21 7.20
N GLY A 143 19.49 -0.10 7.00
CA GLY A 143 19.04 -1.09 7.97
C GLY A 143 19.54 -0.87 9.40
N ASP A 144 20.73 -0.29 9.55
CA ASP A 144 21.35 -0.07 10.85
C ASP A 144 20.73 1.10 11.63
N SER A 145 19.88 1.90 10.98
CA SER A 145 19.18 3.01 11.63
C SER A 145 18.11 2.50 12.61
N PRO A 146 18.05 3.02 13.84
CA PRO A 146 16.99 2.67 14.80
C PRO A 146 15.59 3.05 14.30
N GLN A 147 15.49 3.99 13.35
CA GLN A 147 14.23 4.43 12.77
C GLN A 147 13.88 3.71 11.45
N PHE A 148 14.71 2.74 11.02
CA PHE A 148 14.53 2.03 9.75
C PHE A 148 13.11 1.50 9.55
N LEU A 149 12.58 0.76 10.54
CA LEU A 149 11.23 0.17 10.46
C LEU A 149 10.12 1.23 10.40
N LEU A 150 10.32 2.39 11.02
CA LEU A 150 9.33 3.47 11.02
C LEU A 150 9.28 4.18 9.65
N TRP A 151 10.45 4.45 9.05
CA TRP A 151 10.50 5.03 7.70
C TRP A 151 10.04 4.05 6.62
N ARG A 152 10.40 2.77 6.74
CA ARG A 152 9.88 1.70 5.88
C ARG A 152 8.35 1.58 5.98
N THR A 153 7.79 1.72 7.18
CA THR A 153 6.33 1.75 7.37
C THR A 153 5.69 2.87 6.56
N ASN A 154 6.27 4.08 6.57
CA ASN A 154 5.78 5.21 5.78
C ASN A 154 5.85 4.92 4.27
N GLU A 155 6.94 4.33 3.79
CA GLU A 155 7.09 3.94 2.39
C GLU A 155 5.99 2.96 1.94
N LEU A 156 5.73 1.91 2.72
CA LEU A 156 4.70 0.92 2.42
C LEU A 156 3.29 1.54 2.43
N PHE A 157 3.02 2.44 3.38
CA PHE A 157 1.74 3.16 3.43
C PHE A 157 1.55 4.08 2.24
N ILE A 158 2.60 4.79 1.79
CA ILE A 158 2.54 5.62 0.58
C ILE A 158 2.14 4.77 -0.63
N SER A 159 2.81 3.64 -0.85
CA SER A 159 2.50 2.73 -1.96
C SER A 159 1.07 2.20 -1.87
N SER A 160 0.62 1.80 -0.67
CA SER A 160 -0.74 1.34 -0.46
C SER A 160 -1.81 2.41 -0.70
N LEU A 161 -1.56 3.65 -0.31
CA LEU A 161 -2.49 4.77 -0.57
C LEU A 161 -2.63 5.04 -2.07
N LYS A 162 -1.52 5.02 -2.80
CA LYS A 162 -1.52 5.16 -4.26
C LYS A 162 -2.35 4.06 -4.93
N ILE A 163 -2.16 2.80 -4.49
CA ILE A 163 -2.97 1.67 -4.96
C ILE A 163 -4.45 1.89 -4.63
N SER A 164 -4.77 2.32 -3.40
CA SER A 164 -6.15 2.50 -2.92
C SER A 164 -6.91 3.62 -3.63
N LEU A 165 -6.21 4.66 -4.10
CA LEU A 165 -6.80 5.75 -4.89
C LEU A 165 -7.29 5.28 -6.26
N CYS A 166 -6.61 4.30 -6.85
CA CYS A 166 -6.92 3.79 -8.18
C CYS A 166 -7.76 2.51 -8.14
N ARG A 167 -7.66 1.73 -7.06
CA ARG A 167 -8.42 0.51 -6.85
C ARG A 167 -9.15 0.57 -5.50
N PRO A 168 -10.49 0.60 -5.50
CA PRO A 168 -11.25 0.63 -4.27
C PRO A 168 -11.00 -0.63 -3.43
N ASP A 169 -10.92 -0.44 -2.12
CA ASP A 169 -10.69 -1.51 -1.17
C ASP A 169 -11.83 -2.55 -1.22
N GLN A 170 -11.47 -3.81 -1.49
CA GLN A 170 -12.42 -4.92 -1.56
C GLN A 170 -13.13 -5.16 -0.22
N LEU A 171 -12.51 -4.74 0.89
CA LEU A 171 -13.11 -4.78 2.24
C LEU A 171 -14.37 -3.94 2.32
N LEU A 172 -14.41 -2.80 1.63
CA LEU A 172 -15.59 -1.92 1.57
C LEU A 172 -16.68 -2.46 0.65
N VAL A 173 -16.29 -3.10 -0.45
CA VAL A 173 -17.22 -3.58 -1.49
C VAL A 173 -18.01 -4.80 -1.01
N ALA A 174 -17.42 -5.66 -0.16
CA ALA A 174 -18.08 -6.87 0.33
C ALA A 174 -19.11 -6.62 1.44
N GLY A 175 -19.14 -5.43 2.03
CA GLY A 175 -19.98 -5.14 3.22
C GLY A 175 -19.61 -5.99 4.45
N ILE A 176 -18.49 -6.72 4.42
CA ILE A 176 -17.94 -7.45 5.56
C ILE A 176 -17.24 -6.44 6.46
N VAL A 177 -18.14 -5.86 7.24
CA VAL A 177 -18.03 -4.95 8.37
C VAL A 177 -16.62 -4.73 8.93
N ASP A 178 -16.32 -3.44 9.11
CA ASP A 178 -15.23 -2.80 9.86
C ASP A 178 -14.96 -3.34 11.30
N ASN A 179 -15.64 -4.40 11.73
CA ASN A 179 -15.60 -4.93 13.09
C ASN A 179 -14.60 -6.08 13.28
N ASN A 180 -14.17 -6.76 12.21
CA ASN A 180 -13.16 -7.82 12.30
C ASN A 180 -12.21 -7.81 11.10
N LEU A 181 -11.02 -7.25 11.34
CA LEU A 181 -9.93 -7.14 10.38
C LEU A 181 -9.57 -8.48 9.71
N ILE A 182 -9.51 -9.58 10.47
CA ILE A 182 -9.14 -10.90 9.94
C ILE A 182 -10.21 -11.43 8.99
N ALA A 183 -11.48 -11.29 9.38
CA ALA A 183 -12.61 -11.69 8.52
C ALA A 183 -12.65 -10.88 7.22
N GLY A 184 -12.36 -9.58 7.31
CA GLY A 184 -12.22 -8.72 6.14
C GLY A 184 -11.13 -9.21 5.20
N MET A 185 -9.91 -9.42 5.72
CA MET A 185 -8.79 -9.89 4.87
C MET A 185 -9.09 -11.25 4.25
N ALA A 186 -9.66 -12.19 5.01
CA ALA A 186 -10.07 -13.49 4.47
C ALA A 186 -11.06 -13.35 3.31
N ALA A 187 -12.06 -12.46 3.44
CA ALA A 187 -13.00 -12.17 2.38
C ALA A 187 -12.31 -11.60 1.13
N SER A 188 -11.39 -10.64 1.29
CA SER A 188 -10.62 -10.09 0.17
C SER A 188 -9.77 -11.16 -0.53
N THR A 189 -9.21 -12.10 0.23
CA THR A 189 -8.47 -13.25 -0.32
C THR A 189 -9.37 -14.14 -1.18
N HIS A 190 -10.56 -14.50 -0.68
CA HIS A 190 -11.51 -15.31 -1.45
C HIS A 190 -12.07 -14.56 -2.68
N LEU A 191 -12.33 -13.26 -2.57
CA LEU A 191 -12.74 -12.43 -3.71
C LEU A 191 -11.65 -12.39 -4.78
N THR A 192 -10.38 -12.28 -4.38
CA THR A 192 -9.23 -12.30 -5.29
C THR A 192 -9.03 -13.68 -5.92
N GLN A 193 -9.32 -14.75 -5.19
CA GLN A 193 -9.35 -16.11 -5.73
C GLN A 193 -10.42 -16.28 -6.83
N GLY A 194 -11.48 -15.47 -6.82
CA GLY A 194 -12.67 -15.67 -7.65
C GLY A 194 -13.73 -16.54 -6.98
N ASN A 195 -13.55 -16.87 -5.69
CA ASN A 195 -14.57 -17.49 -4.85
C ASN A 195 -15.58 -16.42 -4.46
N LEU A 196 -16.52 -16.16 -5.36
CA LEU A 196 -17.56 -15.14 -5.19
C LEU A 196 -18.67 -15.62 -4.24
N VAL A 197 -18.33 -15.92 -2.99
CA VAL A 197 -19.31 -16.26 -1.94
C VAL A 197 -20.30 -15.10 -1.69
N ALA A 198 -19.97 -13.89 -2.15
CA ALA A 198 -20.76 -12.67 -2.03
C ALA A 198 -21.45 -12.17 -3.33
N ILE A 199 -21.76 -13.03 -4.30
CA ILE A 199 -22.67 -12.61 -5.40
C ILE A 199 -24.06 -12.43 -4.82
N ARG A 200 -24.69 -11.26 -5.06
CA ARG A 200 -26.14 -11.08 -4.86
C ARG A 200 -26.84 -12.22 -5.60
N ARG A 201 -27.63 -13.04 -4.89
CA ARG A 201 -28.35 -14.23 -5.41
C ARG A 201 -29.19 -14.01 -6.69
N SER A 202 -29.34 -12.77 -7.14
CA SER A 202 -30.14 -12.33 -8.27
C SER A 202 -29.34 -11.79 -9.47
N ALA A 203 -28.01 -11.75 -9.44
CA ALA A 203 -27.21 -11.32 -10.59
C ALA A 203 -26.72 -12.56 -11.37
N PRO A 204 -26.89 -12.61 -12.72
CA PRO A 204 -26.29 -13.68 -13.51
C PRO A 204 -24.78 -13.69 -13.29
N LEU A 205 -24.17 -14.89 -13.25
CA LEU A 205 -22.72 -15.09 -13.34
C LEU A 205 -22.24 -14.63 -14.72
N VAL A 206 -22.30 -13.33 -14.98
CA VAL A 206 -21.50 -12.73 -16.03
C VAL A 206 -20.13 -12.59 -15.39
N SER A 207 -19.13 -13.24 -15.95
CA SER A 207 -17.74 -12.85 -15.74
C SER A 207 -17.64 -11.39 -16.18
N HIS A 208 -17.95 -10.47 -15.28
CA HIS A 208 -17.84 -9.06 -15.61
C HIS A 208 -16.36 -8.85 -15.93
N HIS A 209 -16.09 -8.51 -17.19
CA HIS A 209 -14.85 -7.89 -17.59
C HIS A 209 -14.87 -6.49 -16.96
N VAL A 210 -14.57 -6.44 -15.65
CA VAL A 210 -14.67 -5.25 -14.80
C VAL A 210 -13.50 -4.34 -15.15
N GLY A 211 -13.68 -3.50 -16.18
CA GLY A 211 -12.80 -2.39 -16.53
C GLY A 211 -11.47 -2.80 -17.19
N GLY A 212 -11.04 -2.03 -18.18
CA GLY A 212 -9.81 -2.29 -18.92
C GLY A 212 -8.55 -2.22 -18.05
N ASP A 213 -7.54 -2.99 -18.46
CA ASP A 213 -6.21 -3.07 -17.84
C ASP A 213 -5.48 -1.72 -17.69
N GLU A 214 -5.98 -0.66 -18.32
CA GLU A 214 -5.44 0.71 -18.30
C GLU A 214 -5.19 1.25 -16.88
N GLY A 215 -6.11 0.96 -15.94
CA GLY A 215 -5.95 1.38 -14.54
C GLY A 215 -4.82 0.65 -13.81
N ILE A 216 -4.57 -0.61 -14.16
CA ILE A 216 -3.49 -1.41 -13.58
C ILE A 216 -2.14 -1.01 -14.17
N VAL A 217 -2.09 -0.69 -15.47
CA VAL A 217 -0.87 -0.16 -16.11
C VAL A 217 -0.40 1.13 -15.43
N ALA A 218 -1.31 2.03 -15.07
CA ALA A 218 -0.98 3.25 -14.34
C ALA A 218 -0.37 2.97 -12.94
N LEU A 219 -0.76 1.86 -12.31
CA LEU A 219 -0.30 1.43 -10.99
C LEU A 219 0.93 0.52 -11.02
N LEU A 220 1.37 0.07 -12.20
CA LEU A 220 2.40 -0.96 -12.35
C LEU A 220 3.69 -0.61 -11.59
N LYS A 221 4.08 0.65 -11.65
CA LYS A 221 5.25 1.17 -10.92
C LYS A 221 5.06 1.08 -9.41
N ASP A 222 3.91 1.52 -8.89
CA ASP A 222 3.64 1.51 -7.45
C ASP A 222 3.49 0.07 -6.92
N LEU A 223 2.93 -0.85 -7.72
CA LEU A 223 2.84 -2.27 -7.40
C LEU A 223 4.22 -2.94 -7.38
N SER A 224 5.08 -2.63 -8.34
CA SER A 224 6.47 -3.12 -8.37
C SER A 224 7.28 -2.61 -7.18
N VAL A 225 7.16 -1.31 -6.85
CA VAL A 225 7.79 -0.70 -5.67
C VAL A 225 7.25 -1.30 -4.36
N ALA A 226 5.95 -1.57 -4.27
CA ALA A 226 5.37 -2.26 -3.12
C ALA A 226 5.94 -3.68 -2.98
N SER A 227 6.04 -4.43 -4.09
CA SER A 227 6.63 -5.78 -4.11
C SER A 227 8.08 -5.76 -3.60
N SER A 228 8.91 -4.85 -4.11
CA SER A 228 10.31 -4.75 -3.69
C SER A 228 10.47 -4.32 -2.23
N SER A 229 9.66 -3.36 -1.76
CA SER A 229 9.68 -2.94 -0.35
C SER A 229 9.16 -4.04 0.59
N ILE A 230 8.25 -4.91 0.14
CA ILE A 230 7.74 -6.03 0.95
C ILE A 230 8.76 -7.17 1.06
N PHE A 231 9.43 -7.52 -0.04
CA PHE A 231 10.30 -8.70 -0.12
C PHE A 231 11.82 -8.43 -0.07
N GLY A 232 12.23 -7.16 -0.07
CA GLY A 232 13.64 -6.73 -0.09
C GLY A 232 14.51 -7.23 1.07
N GLU A 233 15.80 -6.88 0.98
CA GLU A 233 16.98 -7.56 1.58
C GLU A 233 17.05 -7.65 3.12
N GLU A 234 16.10 -7.08 3.88
CA GLU A 234 16.16 -7.05 5.35
C GLU A 234 15.06 -7.89 6.02
N GLN A 235 14.97 -9.15 5.63
CA GLN A 235 13.90 -10.06 6.04
C GLN A 235 13.96 -10.46 7.53
N ASP A 236 15.13 -10.36 8.17
CA ASP A 236 15.28 -10.68 9.60
C ASP A 236 14.58 -9.66 10.52
N LYS A 237 14.42 -8.42 10.06
CA LYS A 237 13.78 -7.34 10.84
C LYS A 237 12.26 -7.30 10.67
N VAL A 238 11.75 -7.99 9.65
CA VAL A 238 10.33 -8.05 9.29
C VAL A 238 9.48 -8.63 10.44
N VAL A 239 10.04 -9.56 11.22
CA VAL A 239 9.35 -10.15 12.37
C VAL A 239 8.94 -9.07 13.39
N ARG A 240 9.68 -7.97 13.48
CA ARG A 240 9.45 -6.85 14.42
C ARG A 240 8.56 -5.74 13.84
N GLU A 241 8.09 -5.87 12.61
CA GLU A 241 7.16 -4.90 12.03
C GLU A 241 5.85 -4.87 12.81
N ALA A 242 5.17 -3.74 12.79
CA ALA A 242 3.89 -3.59 13.46
C ALA A 242 2.75 -4.30 12.70
N PRO A 243 1.64 -4.68 13.37
CA PRO A 243 0.57 -5.46 12.76
C PRO A 243 -0.10 -4.73 11.58
N TRP A 244 -0.21 -3.41 11.62
CA TRP A 244 -0.79 -2.61 10.51
C TRP A 244 0.06 -2.64 9.23
N VAL A 245 1.39 -2.79 9.36
CA VAL A 245 2.28 -2.98 8.20
C VAL A 245 1.94 -4.30 7.53
N THR A 246 1.73 -5.36 8.32
CA THR A 246 1.34 -6.67 7.80
C THR A 246 0.04 -6.60 7.01
N VAL A 247 -0.97 -5.91 7.53
CA VAL A 247 -2.26 -5.71 6.84
C VAL A 247 -2.08 -4.99 5.50
N VAL A 248 -1.37 -3.85 5.53
CA VAL A 248 -1.19 -3.01 4.36
C VAL A 248 -0.39 -3.72 3.28
N SER A 249 0.71 -4.38 3.65
CA SER A 249 1.50 -5.19 2.73
C SER A 249 0.70 -6.36 2.17
N TYR A 250 -0.11 -7.05 2.99
CA TYR A 250 -0.97 -8.12 2.51
C TYR A 250 -2.00 -7.63 1.49
N GLY A 251 -2.64 -6.48 1.75
CA GLY A 251 -3.56 -5.85 0.80
C GLY A 251 -2.90 -5.50 -0.54
N ALA A 252 -1.67 -4.99 -0.52
CA ALA A 252 -0.90 -4.73 -1.74
C ALA A 252 -0.58 -6.03 -2.49
N LEU A 253 -0.21 -7.11 -1.79
CA LEU A 253 0.02 -8.43 -2.39
C LEU A 253 -1.24 -9.00 -3.04
N LEU A 254 -2.41 -8.86 -2.40
CA LEU A 254 -3.69 -9.25 -3.01
C LEU A 254 -3.99 -8.44 -4.28
N CYS A 255 -3.62 -7.15 -4.32
CA CYS A 255 -3.76 -6.34 -5.52
C CYS A 255 -2.85 -6.83 -6.66
N ILE A 256 -1.59 -7.17 -6.35
CA ILE A 256 -0.64 -7.77 -7.31
C ILE A 256 -1.19 -9.10 -7.81
N TRP A 257 -1.64 -9.97 -6.91
CA TRP A 257 -2.21 -11.27 -7.26
C TRP A 257 -3.44 -11.15 -8.15
N GLY A 258 -4.38 -10.28 -7.78
CA GLY A 258 -5.56 -10.01 -8.61
C GLY A 258 -5.23 -9.41 -9.97
N ALA A 259 -4.19 -8.57 -10.07
CA ALA A 259 -3.72 -8.02 -11.35
C ALA A 259 -3.10 -9.10 -12.25
N LEU A 260 -2.24 -9.96 -11.69
CA LEU A 260 -1.67 -11.09 -12.41
C LEU A 260 -2.75 -12.04 -12.90
N LYS A 261 -3.72 -12.41 -12.06
CA LYS A 261 -4.81 -13.31 -12.49
C LYS A 261 -5.59 -12.75 -13.68
N ARG A 262 -5.91 -11.46 -13.67
CA ARG A 262 -6.60 -10.80 -14.79
C ARG A 262 -5.77 -10.79 -16.06
N ALA A 263 -4.52 -10.36 -15.97
CA ALA A 263 -3.60 -10.38 -17.09
C ALA A 263 -3.46 -11.81 -17.66
N SER A 264 -3.34 -12.81 -16.79
CA SER A 264 -3.27 -14.21 -17.20
C SER A 264 -4.56 -14.71 -17.86
N THR A 265 -5.74 -14.31 -17.39
CA THR A 265 -7.01 -14.68 -18.03
C THR A 265 -7.14 -14.06 -19.42
N ASP A 266 -6.69 -12.82 -19.58
CA ASP A 266 -6.77 -12.11 -20.86
C ASP A 266 -5.78 -12.68 -21.88
N ILE A 267 -4.56 -13.01 -21.44
CA ILE A 267 -3.57 -13.72 -22.27
C ILE A 267 -4.12 -15.10 -22.69
N ARG A 268 -4.72 -15.86 -21.76
CA ARG A 268 -5.35 -17.15 -22.09
C ARG A 268 -6.51 -16.98 -23.07
N HIS A 269 -7.32 -15.94 -22.91
CA HIS A 269 -8.42 -15.67 -23.84
C HIS A 269 -7.91 -15.34 -25.24
N HIS A 270 -6.86 -14.53 -25.35
CA HIS A 270 -6.19 -14.23 -26.62
C HIS A 270 -5.60 -15.50 -27.25
N LEU A 271 -4.88 -16.32 -26.47
CA LEU A 271 -4.34 -17.60 -26.92
C LEU A 271 -5.41 -18.55 -27.42
N ASN A 272 -6.57 -18.62 -26.75
CA ASN A 272 -7.68 -19.47 -27.18
C ASN A 272 -8.38 -18.97 -28.45
N THR A 273 -8.33 -17.65 -28.71
CA THR A 273 -9.03 -17.02 -29.84
C THR A 273 -8.15 -16.98 -31.08
N PHE A 274 -6.89 -16.58 -30.94
CA PHE A 274 -5.97 -16.33 -32.05
C PHE A 274 -4.88 -17.41 -32.17
N ASN A 275 -4.72 -18.30 -31.18
CA ASN A 275 -3.68 -19.33 -31.12
C ASN A 275 -2.23 -18.78 -31.16
N GLU A 276 -2.07 -17.49 -30.89
CA GLU A 276 -0.83 -16.74 -30.86
C GLU A 276 -0.69 -16.03 -29.51
N LEU A 277 0.54 -15.70 -29.12
CA LEU A 277 0.76 -14.87 -27.93
C LEU A 277 0.38 -13.42 -28.24
N PRO A 278 -0.21 -12.68 -27.28
CA PRO A 278 -0.41 -11.25 -27.44
C PRO A 278 0.93 -10.52 -27.61
N MET A 279 0.91 -9.37 -28.26
CA MET A 279 2.12 -8.58 -28.45
C MET A 279 2.68 -8.12 -27.09
N THR A 280 4.01 -8.05 -26.96
CA THR A 280 4.66 -7.62 -25.70
C THR A 280 4.29 -6.19 -25.26
N SER A 281 3.80 -5.37 -26.19
CA SER A 281 3.29 -4.01 -25.94
C SER A 281 1.85 -3.97 -25.43
N GLU A 282 1.11 -5.08 -25.47
CA GLU A 282 -0.26 -5.13 -24.95
C GLU A 282 -0.25 -5.04 -23.42
N SER A 283 -1.27 -4.37 -22.86
CA SER A 283 -1.38 -4.09 -21.43
C SER A 283 -1.28 -5.35 -20.56
N CYS A 284 -1.96 -6.44 -20.96
CA CYS A 284 -1.93 -7.71 -20.23
C CYS A 284 -0.53 -8.33 -20.19
N MET A 285 0.24 -8.25 -21.29
CA MET A 285 1.62 -8.73 -21.34
C MET A 285 2.56 -7.87 -20.52
N LEU A 286 2.41 -6.54 -20.56
CA LEU A 286 3.19 -5.61 -19.73
C LEU A 286 2.93 -5.87 -18.23
N ILE A 287 1.65 -5.98 -17.85
CA ILE A 287 1.25 -6.24 -16.45
C ILE A 287 1.83 -7.56 -15.97
N PHE A 288 1.61 -8.63 -16.75
CA PHE A 288 2.07 -9.97 -16.37
C PHE A 288 3.59 -10.01 -16.21
N ASN A 289 4.34 -9.58 -17.23
CA ASN A 289 5.79 -9.69 -17.21
C ASN A 289 6.43 -8.82 -16.12
N THR A 290 5.99 -7.57 -15.92
CA THR A 290 6.61 -6.70 -14.90
C THR A 290 6.31 -7.17 -13.48
N LEU A 291 5.10 -7.65 -13.20
CA LEU A 291 4.76 -8.17 -11.88
C LEU A 291 5.45 -9.53 -11.62
N MET A 292 5.48 -10.42 -12.61
CA MET A 292 6.18 -11.71 -12.50
C MET A 292 7.68 -11.53 -12.36
N GLU A 293 8.29 -10.51 -12.98
CA GLU A 293 9.70 -10.16 -12.76
C GLU A 293 9.99 -9.87 -11.29
N SER A 294 9.09 -9.15 -10.61
CA SER A 294 9.20 -8.93 -9.17
C SER A 294 9.00 -10.22 -8.35
N VAL A 295 8.01 -11.05 -8.71
CA VAL A 295 7.71 -12.30 -8.00
C VAL A 295 8.86 -13.29 -8.11
N LEU A 296 9.42 -13.45 -9.32
CA LEU A 296 10.48 -14.41 -9.60
C LEU A 296 11.78 -14.04 -8.89
N LEU A 297 12.16 -12.75 -8.90
CA LEU A 297 13.34 -12.24 -8.21
C LEU A 297 13.37 -12.58 -6.72
N TYR A 298 12.20 -12.66 -6.07
CA TYR A 298 12.08 -13.00 -4.65
C TYR A 298 11.76 -14.48 -4.38
N SER A 299 11.52 -15.27 -5.43
CA SER A 299 11.30 -16.71 -5.32
C SER A 299 12.59 -17.54 -5.48
N THR A 300 13.59 -17.00 -6.20
CA THR A 300 14.88 -17.64 -6.41
C THR A 300 15.76 -17.51 -5.17
N THR A 301 16.15 -18.64 -4.58
CA THR A 301 16.96 -18.71 -3.36
C THR A 301 18.47 -18.50 -3.57
N GLU A 302 18.90 -18.22 -4.79
CA GLU A 302 20.31 -18.08 -5.15
C GLU A 302 20.55 -16.74 -5.83
N ASN A 303 21.72 -16.14 -5.58
CA ASN A 303 22.21 -14.85 -6.09
C ASN A 303 22.36 -14.78 -7.63
N ASP A 304 21.59 -15.56 -8.37
CA ASP A 304 21.50 -15.46 -9.80
C ASP A 304 20.52 -14.31 -10.14
N TRP A 305 21.08 -13.10 -10.25
CA TRP A 305 20.38 -11.91 -10.76
C TRP A 305 20.04 -12.03 -12.26
N THR A 306 20.05 -13.25 -12.80
CA THR A 306 19.74 -13.52 -14.19
C THR A 306 18.23 -13.49 -14.38
N ARG A 307 17.79 -12.61 -15.28
CA ARG A 307 16.39 -12.50 -15.65
C ARG A 307 15.90 -13.86 -16.16
N ASP A 308 14.77 -14.33 -15.64
CA ASP A 308 14.15 -15.56 -16.11
C ASP A 308 13.86 -15.45 -17.62
N PHE A 309 14.42 -16.38 -18.40
CA PHE A 309 14.33 -16.40 -19.86
C PHE A 309 12.88 -16.52 -20.37
N ARG A 310 11.94 -16.96 -19.51
CA ARG A 310 10.52 -17.09 -19.82
C ARG A 310 9.78 -15.75 -19.78
N LEU A 311 10.38 -14.71 -19.18
CA LEU A 311 9.82 -13.36 -19.18
C LEU A 311 10.13 -12.67 -20.50
N TRP A 312 9.16 -11.92 -21.03
CA TRP A 312 9.31 -11.14 -22.27
C TRP A 312 9.68 -11.96 -23.51
N THR A 313 9.54 -13.29 -23.44
CA THR A 313 9.74 -14.17 -24.58
C THR A 313 8.51 -14.23 -25.47
N MET A 314 8.72 -14.42 -26.76
CA MET A 314 7.68 -14.78 -27.73
C MET A 314 7.66 -16.29 -27.98
N ASP A 315 8.50 -17.06 -27.28
CA ASP A 315 8.41 -18.51 -27.28
C ASP A 315 7.17 -18.96 -26.48
N ARG A 316 6.21 -19.53 -27.22
CA ARG A 316 4.91 -19.93 -26.71
C ARG A 316 5.01 -20.98 -25.61
N GLU A 317 5.84 -22.01 -25.76
CA GLU A 317 5.89 -23.11 -24.80
C GLU A 317 6.49 -22.65 -23.47
N ALA A 318 7.61 -21.92 -23.56
CA ALA A 318 8.25 -21.32 -22.40
C ALA A 318 7.30 -20.37 -21.64
N PHE A 319 6.59 -19.50 -22.36
CA PHE A 319 5.66 -18.54 -21.75
C PHE A 319 4.44 -19.22 -21.13
N ILE A 320 3.83 -20.20 -21.81
CA ILE A 320 2.68 -20.95 -21.26
C ILE A 320 3.08 -21.67 -19.97
N SER A 321 4.28 -22.25 -19.91
CA SER A 321 4.78 -22.87 -18.68
C SER A 321 4.85 -21.88 -17.51
N LEU A 322 5.26 -20.63 -17.76
CA LEU A 322 5.30 -19.58 -16.75
C LEU A 322 3.89 -19.12 -16.37
N LEU A 323 3.03 -18.97 -17.36
CA LEU A 323 1.62 -18.57 -17.20
C LEU A 323 0.86 -19.55 -16.31
N ASP A 324 1.08 -20.85 -16.49
CA ASP A 324 0.42 -21.89 -15.70
C ASP A 324 0.96 -22.01 -14.27
N ASN A 325 2.26 -21.76 -14.08
CA ASN A 325 2.87 -21.77 -12.75
C ASN A 325 2.69 -20.45 -11.97
N SER A 326 2.36 -19.35 -12.64
CA SER A 326 2.32 -17.99 -12.05
C SER A 326 1.47 -17.89 -10.77
N ASP A 327 0.29 -18.51 -10.75
CA ASP A 327 -0.63 -18.50 -9.60
C ASP A 327 -0.02 -19.19 -8.37
N SER A 328 0.61 -20.35 -8.58
CA SER A 328 1.29 -21.08 -7.50
C SER A 328 2.49 -20.33 -6.95
N LEU A 329 3.28 -19.70 -7.83
CA LEU A 329 4.47 -18.93 -7.46
C LEU A 329 4.11 -17.75 -6.56
N ILE A 330 3.11 -16.96 -6.96
CA ILE A 330 2.70 -15.81 -6.13
C ILE A 330 2.03 -16.26 -4.84
N VAL A 331 1.18 -17.29 -4.84
CA VAL A 331 0.56 -17.78 -3.61
C VAL A 331 1.62 -18.31 -2.64
N ASN A 332 2.62 -19.04 -3.12
CA ASN A 332 3.74 -19.50 -2.28
C ASN A 332 4.56 -18.34 -1.71
N LEU A 333 4.75 -17.28 -2.50
CA LEU A 333 5.41 -16.06 -2.04
C LEU A 333 4.60 -15.35 -0.94
N ILE A 334 3.27 -15.26 -1.10
CA ILE A 334 2.36 -14.72 -0.08
C ILE A 334 2.37 -15.59 1.18
N LYS A 335 2.38 -16.92 1.06
CA LYS A 335 2.53 -17.83 2.21
C LYS A 335 3.84 -17.58 2.94
N THR A 336 4.95 -17.44 2.22
CA THR A 336 6.26 -17.10 2.80
C THR A 336 6.21 -15.76 3.54
N PHE A 337 5.55 -14.75 2.96
CA PHE A 337 5.29 -13.46 3.62
C PHE A 337 4.55 -13.62 4.95
N CYS A 338 3.48 -14.43 4.99
CA CYS A 338 2.67 -14.63 6.18
C CYS A 338 3.42 -15.47 7.25
N HIS A 339 4.20 -16.48 6.83
CA HIS A 339 5.03 -17.29 7.75
C HIS A 339 6.07 -16.45 8.50
N ARG A 340 6.69 -15.49 7.82
CA ARG A 340 7.69 -14.59 8.43
C ARG A 340 7.08 -13.61 9.44
N ARG A 341 5.78 -13.30 9.32
CA ARG A 341 5.05 -12.38 10.19
C ARG A 341 4.14 -13.13 11.17
N SER A 342 4.71 -14.15 11.83
CA SER A 342 4.00 -15.04 12.75
C SER A 342 3.70 -14.45 14.13
N LEU A 343 4.39 -13.38 14.54
CA LEU A 343 4.20 -12.76 15.86
C LEU A 343 2.78 -12.20 16.05
N TRP A 344 2.21 -11.65 14.99
CA TRP A 344 0.86 -11.10 15.01
C TRP A 344 -0.11 -12.16 14.48
N GLY A 345 -1.22 -12.40 15.17
CA GLY A 345 -2.21 -13.42 14.77
C GLY A 345 -2.75 -13.29 13.34
N ILE A 346 -2.52 -12.15 12.68
CA ILE A 346 -2.84 -11.87 11.28
C ILE A 346 -2.12 -12.82 10.33
N GLY A 347 -0.79 -13.00 10.46
CA GLY A 347 0.01 -13.85 9.57
C GLY A 347 -0.48 -15.31 9.58
N PRO A 348 -0.55 -15.96 10.76
CA PRO A 348 -1.09 -17.32 10.91
C PRO A 348 -2.54 -17.46 10.43
N SER A 349 -3.39 -16.46 10.68
CA SER A 349 -4.79 -16.50 10.22
C SER A 349 -4.88 -16.49 8.69
N MET A 350 -4.07 -15.66 8.02
CA MET A 350 -4.05 -15.60 6.55
C MET A 350 -3.39 -16.84 5.94
N LEU A 351 -2.43 -17.48 6.62
CA LEU A 351 -1.91 -18.78 6.19
C LEU A 351 -2.99 -19.86 6.16
N ALA A 352 -3.86 -19.90 7.18
CA ALA A 352 -4.97 -20.84 7.21
C ALA A 352 -5.90 -20.63 6.00
N VAL A 353 -6.27 -19.37 5.72
CA VAL A 353 -7.10 -19.01 4.56
C VAL A 353 -6.43 -19.39 3.23
N LEU A 354 -5.13 -19.13 3.09
CA LEU A 354 -4.37 -19.51 1.88
C LEU A 354 -4.20 -21.03 1.77
N GLY A 355 -4.26 -21.77 2.88
CA GLY A 355 -4.24 -23.23 2.92
C GLY A 355 -5.53 -23.88 2.39
N GLU A 356 -6.65 -23.16 2.42
CA GLU A 356 -7.93 -23.61 1.86
C GLU A 356 -7.97 -23.56 0.32
N ILE A 357 -6.97 -22.92 -0.31
CA ILE A 357 -6.90 -22.77 -1.76
C ILE A 357 -6.42 -24.09 -2.41
N PRO A 358 -7.27 -24.77 -3.21
CA PRO A 358 -6.93 -26.05 -3.83
C PRO A 358 -5.75 -25.89 -4.80
N GLY A 359 -4.81 -26.84 -4.77
CA GLY A 359 -3.60 -26.83 -5.60
C GLY A 359 -2.37 -26.17 -4.96
N THR A 360 -2.47 -25.71 -3.71
CA THR A 360 -1.34 -25.11 -2.97
C THR A 360 -0.98 -25.83 -1.67
N GLY A 361 -1.52 -27.04 -1.48
CA GLY A 361 -1.26 -27.87 -0.30
C GLY A 361 0.21 -28.26 -0.23
N VAL A 362 0.84 -27.91 0.89
CA VAL A 362 1.97 -28.68 1.41
C VAL A 362 1.32 -29.84 2.18
N GLU A 363 1.50 -31.06 1.69
CA GLU A 363 1.46 -32.23 2.57
C GLU A 363 2.65 -32.19 3.53
#